data_AF-A0A7W0MYW2-F1
#
_entry.id   AF-A0A7W0MYW2-F1
#
_cell.length_a   1.000
_cell.length_b   1.000
_cell.length_c   1.000
_cell.angle_alpha   90.00
_cell.angle_beta   90.00
_cell.angle_gamma   90.00
#
_symmetry.space_group_name_H-M   'P 1'
#
loop_
_entity.id
_entity.type
_entity.pdbx_description
1 polymer ?
#
loop_
_entity_poly.entity_id
_entity_poly.type
_entity_poly.pdbx_seq_one_letter_code
_entity_poly.pdbx_strand_id
1 'polypeptide(L)'
;VEQIYAYRLANRPALAAWTAQAGAATGFESRDRLGGIRAPTLVLTGTADNVIDHRNSELLAEGIPGARLERFDGGGHLFLWEEPEHFAAVAGDFLAEGGA
;
A
#
# COMPACT_ATOMS: atom_id res chain seq x y z
N VAL A 1 19.27 3.08 4.28
CA VAL A 1 18.72 1.93 5.02
C VAL A 1 19.28 1.84 6.44
N GLU A 2 20.60 1.79 6.65
CA GLU A 2 21.23 1.65 7.98
C GLU A 2 20.76 2.65 9.05
N GLN A 3 20.62 3.93 8.70
CA GLN A 3 20.15 4.96 9.64
C GLN A 3 18.70 4.71 10.11
N ILE A 4 17.81 4.28 9.20
CA ILE A 4 16.41 3.95 9.54
C ILE A 4 16.37 2.74 10.46
N TYR A 5 17.20 1.73 10.17
CA TYR A 5 17.29 0.53 10.97
C TYR A 5 17.81 0.84 12.39
N ALA A 6 18.90 1.59 12.51
CA ALA A 6 19.47 2.01 13.79
C ALA A 6 18.47 2.84 14.61
N TYR A 7 17.77 3.77 13.97
CA TYR A 7 16.71 4.55 14.63
C TYR A 7 15.59 3.66 15.15
N ARG A 8 15.09 2.71 14.35
CA ARG A 8 14.02 1.78 14.75
C ARG A 8 14.44 0.86 15.90
N LEU A 9 15.70 0.44 15.95
CA LEU A 9 16.24 -0.33 17.07
C LEU A 9 16.33 0.49 18.35
N ALA A 10 16.81 1.74 18.25
CA ALA A 10 16.95 2.65 19.40
C ALA A 10 15.59 3.19 19.91
N ASN A 11 14.58 3.26 19.04
CA ASN A 11 13.27 3.86 19.34
C ASN A 11 12.13 2.85 19.16
N ARG A 12 12.31 1.64 19.70
CA ARG A 12 11.25 0.62 19.62
C ARG A 12 10.01 1.09 20.38
N PRO A 13 8.81 1.01 19.77
CA PRO A 13 7.58 1.29 20.50
C PRO A 13 7.44 0.29 21.65
N ALA A 14 6.80 0.74 22.74
CA ALA A 14 6.42 -0.16 23.82
C ALA A 14 5.55 -1.29 23.28
N LEU A 15 5.69 -2.51 23.82
CA LEU A 15 4.94 -3.67 23.34
C LEU A 15 3.42 -3.41 23.28
N ALA A 16 2.87 -2.74 24.30
CA ALA A 16 1.46 -2.37 24.32
C ALA A 16 1.07 -1.48 23.14
N ALA A 17 1.91 -0.50 22.78
CA ALA A 17 1.67 0.36 21.62
C ALA A 17 1.77 -0.42 20.30
N TRP A 18 2.75 -1.32 20.19
CA TRP A 18 2.90 -2.20 19.04
C TRP A 18 1.69 -3.13 18.85
N THR A 19 1.24 -3.77 19.92
CA THR A 19 0.06 -4.65 19.90
C THR A 19 -1.22 -3.87 19.58
N ALA A 20 -1.39 -2.67 20.14
CA ALA A 20 -2.53 -1.82 19.82
C ALA A 20 -2.55 -1.40 18.34
N GLN A 21 -1.39 -1.03 17.78
CA GLN A 21 -1.27 -0.74 16.35
C GLN A 21 -1.61 -1.95 15.48
N ALA A 22 -1.06 -3.13 15.81
CA ALA A 22 -1.35 -4.35 15.08
C ALA A 22 -2.84 -4.71 15.14
N GLY A 23 -3.47 -4.60 16.31
CA GLY A 23 -4.90 -4.83 16.49
C GLY A 23 -5.78 -3.84 15.72
N ALA A 24 -5.38 -2.57 15.63
CA ALA A 24 -6.07 -1.60 14.80
C ALA A 24 -5.97 -1.93 13.31
N ALA A 25 -4.78 -2.34 12.83
CA ALA A 25 -4.57 -2.70 11.45
C ALA A 25 -5.34 -3.96 11.03
N THR A 26 -5.37 -5.00 11.89
CA THR A 26 -6.07 -6.25 11.59
C THR A 26 -7.58 -6.20 11.86
N GLY A 27 -8.02 -5.31 12.75
CA GLY A 27 -9.44 -5.14 13.09
C GLY A 27 -10.19 -4.14 12.21
N PHE A 28 -9.49 -3.36 11.38
CA PHE A 28 -10.13 -2.43 10.45
C PHE A 28 -10.73 -3.17 9.26
N GLU A 29 -12.01 -2.90 8.98
CA GLU A 29 -12.76 -3.49 7.88
C GLU A 29 -13.62 -2.41 7.23
N SER A 30 -13.56 -2.30 5.90
CA SER A 30 -14.29 -1.29 5.14
C SER A 30 -14.66 -1.73 3.72
N ARG A 31 -14.66 -3.04 3.42
CA ARG A 31 -14.96 -3.58 2.09
C ARG A 31 -16.36 -3.18 1.62
N ASP A 32 -17.32 -3.13 2.53
CA ASP A 32 -18.70 -2.71 2.28
C ASP A 32 -18.83 -1.26 1.78
N ARG A 33 -17.83 -0.42 2.07
CA ARG A 33 -17.79 1.00 1.70
C ARG A 33 -17.04 1.28 0.40
N LEU A 34 -16.30 0.31 -0.16
CA LEU A 34 -15.45 0.52 -1.34
C LEU A 34 -16.25 1.00 -2.56
N GLY A 35 -17.46 0.45 -2.75
CA GLY A 35 -18.37 0.86 -3.83
C GLY A 35 -18.79 2.34 -3.80
N GLY A 36 -18.61 3.01 -2.67
CA GLY A 36 -18.88 4.44 -2.51
C GLY A 36 -17.75 5.36 -3.00
N ILE A 37 -16.57 4.82 -3.32
CA ILE A 37 -15.45 5.61 -3.85
C ILE A 37 -15.76 5.97 -5.32
N ARG A 38 -15.86 7.28 -5.59
CA ARG A 38 -16.16 7.82 -6.93
C ARG A 38 -14.98 8.52 -7.59
N ALA A 39 -13.93 8.82 -6.82
CA ALA A 39 -12.71 9.39 -7.38
C ALA A 39 -11.97 8.34 -8.21
N PRO A 40 -11.30 8.74 -9.32
CA PRO A 40 -10.33 7.87 -9.97
C PRO A 40 -9.38 7.29 -8.93
N THR A 41 -9.13 5.97 -8.99
CA THR A 41 -8.35 5.27 -7.98
C THR A 41 -7.31 4.39 -8.65
N LEU A 42 -6.08 4.49 -8.17
CA LEU A 42 -4.96 3.61 -8.51
C LEU A 42 -4.57 2.83 -7.24
N VAL A 43 -4.51 1.51 -7.36
CA VAL A 43 -4.05 0.58 -6.34
C VAL A 43 -2.71 0.03 -6.78
N LEU A 44 -1.70 0.09 -5.90
CA LEU A 44 -0.33 -0.35 -6.17
C LEU A 44 0.09 -1.39 -5.13
N THR A 45 0.75 -2.47 -5.55
CA THR A 45 1.19 -3.52 -4.62
C THR A 45 2.45 -4.24 -5.12
N GLY A 46 3.34 -4.62 -4.20
CA GLY A 46 4.39 -5.59 -4.48
C GLY A 46 3.87 -7.03 -4.38
N THR A 47 4.20 -7.91 -5.31
CA THR A 47 3.70 -9.31 -5.30
C THR A 47 4.45 -10.22 -4.33
N ALA A 48 5.60 -9.80 -3.83
CA ALA A 48 6.38 -10.50 -2.81
C ALA A 48 6.31 -9.80 -1.42
N ASP A 49 5.30 -8.95 -1.19
CA ASP A 49 5.07 -8.30 0.10
C ASP A 49 4.79 -9.34 1.21
N ASN A 50 5.64 -9.34 2.24
CA ASN A 50 5.55 -10.24 3.40
C ASN A 50 4.89 -9.58 4.63
N VAL A 51 4.50 -8.31 4.52
CA VAL A 51 3.80 -7.55 5.56
C VAL A 51 2.32 -7.54 5.26
N ILE A 52 1.94 -7.21 4.03
CA ILE A 52 0.54 -7.21 3.56
C ILE A 52 0.43 -8.10 2.33
N ASP A 53 -0.48 -9.08 2.38
CA ASP A 53 -0.75 -9.95 1.24
C ASP A 53 -1.27 -9.14 0.04
N HIS A 54 -0.60 -9.25 -1.11
CA HIS A 54 -0.94 -8.50 -2.32
C HIS A 54 -2.37 -8.77 -2.81
N ARG A 55 -2.97 -9.91 -2.46
CA ARG A 55 -4.36 -10.27 -2.80
C ARG A 55 -5.36 -9.32 -2.17
N ASN A 56 -5.01 -8.65 -1.06
CA ASN A 56 -5.85 -7.60 -0.49
C ASN A 56 -6.00 -6.41 -1.44
N SER A 57 -4.95 -6.07 -2.20
CA SER A 57 -4.99 -5.02 -3.22
C SER A 57 -5.86 -5.40 -4.42
N GLU A 58 -5.94 -6.70 -4.74
CA GLU A 58 -6.86 -7.23 -5.76
C GLU A 58 -8.32 -7.04 -5.33
N LEU A 59 -8.64 -7.40 -4.07
CA LEU A 59 -9.96 -7.17 -3.49
C LEU A 59 -10.33 -5.68 -3.44
N LEU A 60 -9.36 -4.80 -3.16
CA LEU A 60 -9.58 -3.34 -3.22
C LEU A 60 -9.93 -2.89 -4.63
N ALA A 61 -9.15 -3.30 -5.64
CA ALA A 61 -9.39 -2.92 -7.02
C ALA A 61 -10.74 -3.47 -7.56
N GLU A 62 -11.13 -4.68 -7.17
CA GLU A 62 -12.43 -5.27 -7.51
C GLU A 62 -13.59 -4.52 -6.85
N GLY A 63 -13.41 -4.06 -5.61
CA GLY A 63 -14.45 -3.38 -4.84
C GLY A 63 -14.65 -1.90 -5.19
N ILE A 64 -13.66 -1.25 -5.79
CA ILE A 64 -13.69 0.18 -6.13
C ILE A 64 -14.07 0.36 -7.61
N PRO A 65 -15.19 1.03 -7.92
CA PRO A 65 -15.61 1.24 -9.31
C PRO A 65 -14.55 1.98 -10.14
N GLY A 66 -14.06 1.33 -11.19
CA GLY A 66 -13.09 1.91 -12.12
C GLY A 66 -11.66 2.03 -11.57
N ALA A 67 -11.33 1.35 -10.49
CA ALA A 67 -9.95 1.32 -9.99
C ALA A 67 -9.02 0.61 -10.97
N ARG A 68 -7.80 1.14 -11.10
CA ARG A 68 -6.67 0.50 -11.80
C ARG A 68 -5.78 -0.18 -10.77
N LEU A 69 -5.34 -1.40 -11.04
CA LEU A 69 -4.39 -2.14 -10.21
C LEU A 69 -3.06 -2.30 -10.95
N GLU A 70 -1.98 -1.85 -10.35
CA GLU A 70 -0.62 -2.13 -10.78
C GLU A 70 0.07 -3.07 -9.79
N ARG A 71 0.77 -4.08 -10.32
CA ARG A 71 1.55 -5.03 -9.53
C ARG A 71 3.03 -4.84 -9.85
N PHE A 72 3.84 -4.72 -8.80
CA PHE A 72 5.29 -4.73 -8.88
C PHE A 72 5.75 -6.18 -8.70
N ASP A 73 6.06 -6.82 -9.83
CA ASP A 73 6.42 -8.24 -9.87
C ASP A 73 7.72 -8.53 -9.11
N GLY A 74 7.64 -9.32 -8.04
CA GLY A 74 8.76 -9.59 -7.15
C GLY A 74 9.04 -8.50 -6.13
N GLY A 75 8.33 -7.36 -6.19
CA GLY A 75 8.49 -6.25 -5.25
C GLY A 75 7.97 -6.59 -3.86
N GLY A 76 8.70 -6.15 -2.83
CA GLY A 76 8.34 -6.33 -1.42
C GLY A 76 7.39 -5.25 -0.90
N HIS A 77 7.26 -5.15 0.43
CA HIS A 77 6.41 -4.13 1.08
C HIS A 77 6.83 -2.69 0.74
N LEU A 78 8.11 -2.50 0.43
CA LEU A 78 8.68 -1.21 0.08
C LEU A 78 9.00 -1.15 -1.42
N PHE A 79 8.17 -1.75 -2.27
CA PHE A 79 8.35 -1.75 -3.73
C PHE A 79 8.64 -0.37 -4.32
N LEU A 80 8.05 0.70 -3.77
CA LEU A 80 8.30 2.09 -4.20
C LEU A 80 9.74 2.59 -3.90
N TRP A 81 10.43 1.97 -2.95
CA TRP A 81 11.85 2.22 -2.67
C TRP A 81 12.77 1.29 -3.47
N GLU A 82 12.28 0.10 -3.82
CA GLU A 82 13.01 -0.90 -4.60
C GLU A 82 13.02 -0.54 -6.09
N GLU A 83 11.91 0.00 -6.60
CA GLU A 83 11.72 0.43 -8.00
C GLU A 83 11.14 1.87 -8.07
N PRO A 84 11.89 2.89 -7.60
CA PRO A 84 11.37 4.25 -7.49
C PRO A 84 11.04 4.90 -8.83
N GLU A 85 11.80 4.62 -9.89
CA GLU A 85 11.52 5.16 -11.23
C GLU A 85 10.22 4.60 -11.81
N HIS A 86 9.99 3.30 -11.63
CA HIS A 86 8.77 2.63 -12.08
C HIS A 86 7.55 3.15 -11.32
N PHE A 87 7.66 3.24 -9.99
CA PHE A 87 6.63 3.85 -9.15
C PHE A 87 6.31 5.29 -9.59
N ALA A 88 7.32 6.12 -9.80
CA ALA A 88 7.14 7.52 -10.18
C ALA A 88 6.45 7.65 -11.56
N ALA A 89 6.80 6.79 -12.52
CA ALA A 89 6.15 6.76 -13.83
C ALA A 89 4.66 6.41 -13.71
N VAL A 90 4.32 5.28 -13.06
CA VAL A 90 2.93 4.82 -12.93
C VAL A 90 2.07 5.82 -12.17
N ALA A 91 2.58 6.38 -11.09
CA ALA A 91 1.88 7.39 -10.30
C ALA A 91 1.74 8.71 -11.08
N GLY A 92 2.78 9.12 -11.80
CA GLY A 92 2.77 10.33 -12.63
C GLY A 92 1.74 10.26 -13.76
N ASP A 93 1.73 9.14 -14.50
CA ASP A 93 0.78 8.90 -15.59
C ASP A 93 -0.66 8.95 -15.09
N PHE A 94 -0.95 8.28 -13.97
CA PHE A 94 -2.27 8.32 -13.34
C PHE A 94 -2.72 9.74 -12.96
N LEU A 95 -1.81 10.54 -12.39
CA LEU A 95 -2.12 11.91 -12.01
C LEU A 95 -2.32 12.83 -13.22
N ALA A 96 -1.58 12.61 -14.31
CA ALA A 96 -1.75 13.35 -15.55
C ALA A 96 -3.09 13.06 -16.22
N GLU A 97 -3.56 11.81 -16.18
CA GLU A 97 -4.89 11.41 -16.70
C GLU A 97 -6.05 12.10 -15.97
N GLY A 98 -5.94 12.29 -14.65
CA GLY A 98 -6.98 12.92 -13.83
C GLY A 98 -6.94 14.44 -13.77
N GLY A 99 -5.92 15.07 -14.36
CA GLY A 99 -5.73 16.53 -14.40
C GLY A 99 -6.20 17.21 -15.70
N ALA A 100 -6.71 16.43 -16.67
CA ALA A 100 -7.31 16.90 -17.92
C ALA A 100 -8.83 17.05 -17.79
#